data_AF-A0A0D2IPS3-F1
#
_entry.id   AF-A0A0D2IPS3-F1
#
_cell.length_a   1.000
_cell.length_b   1.000
_cell.length_c   1.000
_cell.angle_alpha   90.00
_cell.angle_beta   90.00
_cell.angle_gamma   90.00
#
_symmetry.space_group_name_H-M   'P 1'
#
loop_
_entity.id
_entity.type
_entity.pdbx_description
1 polymer ?
#
loop_
_entity_poly.entity_id
_entity_poly.type
_entity_poly.pdbx_seq_one_letter_code
_entity_poly.pdbx_strand_id
1 'polypeptide(L)'
;MSNFRQQSQIRASWPVWLRFVTLLVTIIAFGLQIKVAVDSGRDNYSEVWYSPESFAFLGLSFIWNIADLATRFSRQHGVHPGAHVGLDLIIWIGLFSSAVIQLLINAWYSYAVAAGTLKIVCCILHIILFVWACVACHQWRNATKAAIPA
;
A
#
# COMPACT_ATOMS: atom_id res chain seq x y z
N MET A 1 7.27 -29.45 17.73
CA MET A 1 7.50 -28.97 16.35
C MET A 1 6.22 -28.69 15.55
N SER A 2 5.05 -29.29 15.85
CA SER A 2 3.78 -29.05 15.12
C SER A 2 3.18 -27.65 15.35
N ASN A 3 3.22 -27.12 16.58
CA ASN A 3 2.66 -25.80 16.91
C ASN A 3 3.34 -24.61 16.18
N PHE A 4 4.63 -24.73 15.87
CA PHE A 4 5.38 -23.66 15.20
C PHE A 4 5.01 -23.52 13.72
N ARG A 5 4.75 -24.64 13.02
CA ARG A 5 4.26 -24.64 11.63
C ARG A 5 2.83 -24.13 11.51
N GLN A 6 1.98 -24.42 12.49
CA GLN A 6 0.58 -24.00 12.47
C GLN A 6 0.45 -22.49 12.71
N GLN A 7 1.24 -21.91 13.63
CA GLN A 7 1.34 -20.46 13.80
C GLN A 7 1.94 -19.73 12.60
N SER A 8 2.92 -20.33 11.91
CA SER A 8 3.51 -19.74 10.70
C SER A 8 2.54 -19.76 9.51
N GLN A 9 1.75 -20.83 9.34
CA GLN A 9 0.76 -20.91 8.26
C GLN A 9 -0.44 -19.98 8.47
N ILE A 10 -0.93 -19.87 9.72
CA ILE A 10 -2.02 -18.93 10.04
C ILE A 10 -1.52 -17.49 9.89
N ARG A 11 -0.27 -17.15 10.26
CA ARG A 11 0.26 -15.78 10.00
C ARG A 11 0.51 -15.48 8.53
N ALA A 12 0.79 -16.49 7.69
CA ALA A 12 1.06 -16.30 6.28
C ALA A 12 -0.18 -15.97 5.44
N SER A 13 -1.38 -16.38 5.87
CA SER A 13 -2.63 -16.16 5.13
C SER A 13 -3.26 -14.78 5.35
N TRP A 14 -3.06 -14.16 6.51
CA TRP A 14 -3.62 -12.85 6.86
C TRP A 14 -3.21 -11.66 5.97
N PRO A 15 -1.95 -11.52 5.50
CA PRO A 15 -1.59 -10.41 4.63
C PRO A 15 -2.21 -10.51 3.23
N VAL A 16 -2.67 -11.69 2.78
CA VAL A 16 -3.22 -11.85 1.42
C VAL A 16 -4.52 -11.07 1.27
N TRP A 17 -5.46 -11.23 2.20
CA TRP A 17 -6.74 -10.52 2.12
C TRP A 17 -6.57 -9.01 2.27
N LEU A 18 -5.65 -8.58 3.15
CA LEU A 18 -5.29 -7.16 3.26
C LEU A 18 -4.77 -6.59 1.94
N ARG A 19 -3.95 -7.33 1.18
CA ARG A 19 -3.49 -6.90 -0.16
C ARG A 19 -4.65 -6.75 -1.15
N PHE A 20 -5.62 -7.67 -1.13
CA PHE A 20 -6.83 -7.53 -1.96
C PHE A 20 -7.62 -6.27 -1.58
N VAL A 21 -7.82 -6.02 -0.28
CA VAL A 21 -8.51 -4.82 0.20
C VAL A 21 -7.74 -3.56 -0.23
N THR A 22 -6.42 -3.51 -0.02
CA THR A 22 -5.58 -2.38 -0.44
C THR A 22 -5.65 -2.16 -1.95
N LEU A 23 -5.65 -3.23 -2.75
CA LEU A 23 -5.78 -3.15 -4.20
C LEU A 23 -7.12 -2.52 -4.60
N LEU A 24 -8.23 -2.98 -4.01
CA LEU A 24 -9.56 -2.44 -4.29
C LEU A 24 -9.66 -0.95 -3.93
N VAL A 25 -9.18 -0.57 -2.73
CA VAL A 25 -9.17 0.84 -2.31
C VAL A 25 -8.29 1.68 -3.24
N THR A 26 -7.14 1.15 -3.67
CA THR A 26 -6.24 1.84 -4.60
C THR A 26 -6.89 2.07 -5.96
N ILE A 27 -7.64 1.10 -6.49
CA ILE A 27 -8.38 1.24 -7.76
C ILE A 27 -9.43 2.35 -7.65
N ILE A 28 -10.21 2.37 -6.56
CA ILE A 28 -11.24 3.40 -6.34
C ILE A 28 -10.59 4.78 -6.19
N ALA A 29 -9.51 4.88 -5.41
CA ALA A 29 -8.77 6.13 -5.22
C ALA A 29 -8.19 6.65 -6.54
N PHE A 30 -7.65 5.77 -7.38
CA PHE A 30 -7.13 6.11 -8.71
C PHE A 30 -8.25 6.62 -9.63
N GLY A 31 -9.41 5.97 -9.63
CA GLY A 31 -10.57 6.42 -10.40
C GLY A 31 -11.08 7.80 -10.00
N LEU A 32 -11.14 8.09 -8.69
CA LEU A 32 -11.49 9.43 -8.22
C LEU A 32 -10.42 10.47 -8.58
N GLN A 33 -9.13 10.11 -8.55
CA GLN A 33 -8.06 11.02 -8.94
C GLN A 33 -8.12 11.37 -10.43
N ILE A 34 -8.49 10.42 -11.29
CA ILE A 34 -8.73 10.67 -12.72
C ILE A 34 -9.90 11.65 -12.88
N LYS A 35 -11.00 11.46 -12.14
CA LYS A 35 -12.15 12.37 -12.19
C LYS A 35 -11.75 13.81 -11.84
N VAL A 36 -10.99 13.99 -10.75
CA VAL A 36 -10.46 15.31 -10.36
C VAL A 36 -9.60 15.93 -11.48
N ALA A 37 -8.76 15.14 -12.13
CA ALA A 37 -7.92 15.62 -13.24
C ALA A 37 -8.74 16.00 -14.49
N VAL A 38 -9.77 15.23 -14.82
CA VAL A 38 -10.67 15.52 -15.97
C VAL A 38 -11.50 16.78 -15.72
N ASP A 39 -12.07 16.91 -14.53
CA ASP A 39 -12.90 18.07 -14.17
C ASP A 39 -12.07 19.37 -14.13
N SER A 40 -10.83 19.29 -13.64
CA SER A 40 -9.85 20.40 -13.68
C SER A 40 -9.60 20.88 -15.12
N GLY A 41 -9.54 19.96 -16.10
CA GLY A 41 -9.30 20.30 -17.50
C GLY A 41 -10.54 20.79 -18.28
N ARG A 42 -11.76 20.40 -17.87
CA ARG A 42 -12.99 20.70 -18.62
C ARG A 42 -13.56 22.08 -18.32
N ASP A 43 -13.60 22.46 -17.05
CA ASP A 43 -14.40 23.60 -16.60
C ASP A 43 -13.56 24.87 -16.38
N ASN A 44 -12.29 24.89 -16.81
CA ASN A 44 -11.33 25.97 -16.55
C ASN A 44 -11.27 26.38 -15.07
N TYR A 45 -11.45 25.42 -14.14
CA TYR A 45 -11.12 25.63 -12.74
C TYR A 45 -9.60 25.72 -12.61
N SER A 46 -9.02 26.89 -12.92
CA SER A 46 -7.61 27.20 -12.72
C SER A 46 -7.16 27.04 -11.26
N GLU A 47 -8.11 26.88 -10.33
CA GLU A 47 -7.89 26.71 -8.90
C GLU A 47 -7.90 25.25 -8.42
N VAL A 48 -8.42 24.28 -9.22
CA VAL A 48 -8.40 22.87 -8.81
C VAL A 48 -7.03 22.28 -9.10
N TRP A 49 -6.22 22.18 -8.06
CA TRP A 49 -4.89 21.58 -8.12
C TRP A 49 -4.98 20.07 -8.26
N TYR A 50 -4.64 19.53 -9.42
CA TYR A 50 -4.41 18.09 -9.55
C TYR A 50 -2.98 17.77 -9.12
N SER A 51 -2.83 16.80 -8.23
CA SER A 51 -1.56 16.37 -7.64
C SER A 51 -0.92 15.28 -8.53
N PRO A 52 0.06 15.59 -9.40
CA PRO A 52 0.71 14.57 -10.24
C PRO A 52 1.43 13.50 -9.41
N GLU A 53 1.95 13.88 -8.24
CA GLU A 53 2.58 12.96 -7.29
C GLU A 53 1.61 11.88 -6.79
N SER A 54 0.31 12.18 -6.71
CA SER A 54 -0.71 11.19 -6.33
C SER A 54 -0.77 10.02 -7.32
N PHE A 55 -0.58 10.28 -8.62
CA PHE A 55 -0.59 9.23 -9.63
C PHE A 55 0.64 8.32 -9.50
N ALA A 56 1.80 8.88 -9.17
CA ALA A 56 3.01 8.12 -8.95
C ALA A 56 2.84 7.13 -7.77
N PHE A 57 2.37 7.62 -6.61
CA PHE A 57 2.26 6.76 -5.42
C PHE A 57 1.08 5.79 -5.47
N LEU A 58 -0.07 6.19 -6.04
CA LEU A 58 -1.17 5.25 -6.28
C LEU A 58 -0.80 4.21 -7.33
N GLY A 59 -0.08 4.59 -8.38
CA GLY A 59 0.43 3.67 -9.40
C GLY A 59 1.44 2.68 -8.82
N LEU A 60 2.39 3.15 -8.00
CA LEU A 60 3.33 2.28 -7.28
C LEU A 60 2.60 1.33 -6.32
N SER A 61 1.60 1.82 -5.58
CA SER A 61 0.74 0.97 -4.75
C SER A 61 0.05 -0.11 -5.57
N PHE A 62 -0.56 0.25 -6.70
CA PHE A 62 -1.27 -0.67 -7.57
C PHE A 62 -0.32 -1.76 -8.11
N ILE A 63 0.81 -1.35 -8.67
CA ILE A 63 1.84 -2.26 -9.20
C ILE A 63 2.37 -3.17 -8.09
N TRP A 64 2.64 -2.65 -6.89
CA TRP A 64 3.15 -3.43 -5.78
C TRP A 64 2.16 -4.48 -5.28
N ASN A 65 0.89 -4.10 -5.10
CA ASN A 65 -0.14 -5.05 -4.68
C ASN A 65 -0.34 -6.15 -5.73
N ILE A 66 -0.30 -5.81 -7.02
CA ILE A 66 -0.36 -6.81 -8.10
C ILE A 66 0.90 -7.68 -8.11
N ALA A 67 2.10 -7.11 -7.97
CA ALA A 67 3.34 -7.86 -7.98
C ALA A 67 3.43 -8.86 -6.82
N ASP A 68 2.98 -8.48 -5.62
CA ASP A 68 2.90 -9.39 -4.47
C ASP A 68 1.90 -10.52 -4.73
N LEU A 69 0.69 -10.18 -5.20
CA LEU A 69 -0.34 -11.19 -5.52
C LEU A 69 0.13 -12.13 -6.64
N ALA A 70 0.66 -11.60 -7.73
CA ALA A 70 1.17 -12.37 -8.86
C ALA A 70 2.32 -13.29 -8.46
N THR A 71 3.24 -12.82 -7.61
CA THR A 71 4.35 -13.66 -7.14
C THR A 71 3.84 -14.84 -6.31
N ARG A 72 2.80 -14.65 -5.50
CA ARG A 72 2.18 -15.73 -4.71
C ARG A 72 1.44 -16.76 -5.56
N PHE A 73 0.82 -16.33 -6.68
CA PHE A 73 0.14 -17.25 -7.60
C PHE A 73 1.09 -17.96 -8.58
N SER A 74 2.21 -17.31 -8.95
CA SER A 74 3.10 -17.81 -10.00
C SER A 74 4.34 -18.55 -9.48
N ARG A 75 4.86 -18.22 -8.29
CA ARG A 75 6.13 -18.77 -7.78
C ARG A 75 5.98 -19.42 -6.42
N GLN A 76 6.64 -20.57 -6.24
CA GLN A 76 6.79 -21.24 -4.94
C GLN A 76 7.80 -20.53 -4.01
N HIS A 77 8.58 -19.58 -4.54
CA HIS A 77 9.53 -18.78 -3.76
C HIS A 77 8.93 -17.40 -3.49
N GLY A 78 8.60 -17.13 -2.23
CA GLY A 78 8.05 -15.84 -1.79
C GLY A 78 9.03 -14.68 -1.96
N VAL A 79 8.50 -13.46 -2.07
CA VAL A 79 9.29 -12.23 -2.07
C VAL A 79 10.03 -12.10 -0.74
N HIS A 80 11.28 -11.63 -0.79
CA HIS A 80 12.11 -11.49 0.41
C HIS A 80 11.43 -10.56 1.42
N PRO A 81 11.36 -10.92 2.73
CA PRO A 81 10.65 -10.13 3.74
C PRO A 81 11.17 -8.69 3.87
N GLY A 82 12.46 -8.46 3.61
CA GLY A 82 13.05 -7.12 3.59
C GLY A 82 12.55 -6.22 2.45
N ALA A 83 12.16 -6.79 1.30
CA ALA A 83 11.61 -6.00 0.20
C ALA A 83 10.20 -5.46 0.54
N HIS A 84 9.42 -6.23 1.30
CA HIS A 84 8.14 -5.76 1.83
C HIS A 84 8.30 -4.57 2.77
N VAL A 85 9.29 -4.62 3.68
CA VAL A 85 9.54 -3.53 4.63
C VAL A 85 9.86 -2.22 3.89
N GLY A 86 10.77 -2.24 2.92
CA GLY A 86 11.18 -1.03 2.22
C GLY A 86 10.06 -0.44 1.36
N LEU A 87 9.39 -1.27 0.56
CA LEU A 87 8.46 -0.78 -0.44
C LEU A 87 7.13 -0.30 0.15
N ASP A 88 6.60 -1.00 1.17
CA ASP A 88 5.41 -0.53 1.89
C ASP A 88 5.67 0.78 2.66
N LEU A 89 6.90 1.01 3.16
CA LEU A 89 7.27 2.27 3.80
C LEU A 89 7.32 3.43 2.80
N ILE A 90 7.94 3.24 1.63
CA ILE A 90 8.03 4.27 0.59
C ILE A 90 6.63 4.66 0.10
N ILE A 91 5.78 3.67 -0.17
CA ILE A 91 4.40 3.90 -0.57
C ILE A 91 3.65 4.66 0.53
N TRP A 92 3.82 4.27 1.80
CA TRP A 92 3.17 4.91 2.93
C TRP A 92 3.49 6.41 3.01
N ILE A 93 4.77 6.79 2.97
CA ILE A 93 5.20 8.20 3.05
C ILE A 93 4.63 8.99 1.87
N GLY A 94 4.69 8.45 0.66
CA GLY A 94 4.20 9.12 -0.54
C GLY A 94 2.68 9.28 -0.58
N LEU A 95 1.93 8.26 -0.13
CA LEU A 95 0.48 8.37 0.00
C LEU A 95 0.07 9.33 1.11
N PHE A 96 0.80 9.36 2.23
CA PHE A 96 0.54 10.31 3.30
C PHE A 96 0.77 11.76 2.85
N SER A 97 1.94 12.05 2.25
CA SER A 97 2.26 13.40 1.79
C SER A 97 1.29 13.87 0.71
N SER A 98 0.98 13.03 -0.28
CA SER A 98 0.03 13.37 -1.34
C SER A 98 -1.41 13.55 -0.83
N ALA A 99 -1.84 12.77 0.17
CA ALA A 99 -3.14 12.94 0.79
C ALA A 99 -3.25 14.28 1.54
N VAL A 100 -2.23 14.62 2.33
CA VAL A 100 -2.18 15.88 3.08
C VAL A 100 -2.19 17.08 2.14
N ILE A 101 -1.32 17.10 1.13
CA ILE A 101 -1.25 18.20 0.15
C ILE A 101 -2.60 18.39 -0.55
N GLN A 102 -3.21 17.29 -1.00
CA GLN A 102 -4.51 17.37 -1.68
C GLN A 102 -5.63 17.88 -0.76
N LEU A 103 -5.67 17.44 0.50
CA LEU A 103 -6.69 17.89 1.46
C LEU A 103 -6.50 19.35 1.86
N LEU A 104 -5.26 19.84 1.94
CA LEU A 104 -4.98 21.24 2.25
C LEU A 104 -5.38 22.18 1.11
N ILE A 105 -5.13 21.78 -0.14
CA ILE A 105 -5.37 22.64 -1.30
C ILE A 105 -6.82 22.53 -1.80
N ASN A 106 -7.40 21.32 -1.82
CA ASN A 106 -8.68 21.04 -2.46
C ASN A 106 -9.80 20.68 -1.47
N ALA A 107 -9.75 21.19 -0.23
CA ALA A 107 -10.76 20.92 0.80
C ALA A 107 -12.19 21.30 0.36
N TRP A 108 -12.33 22.25 -0.55
CA TRP A 108 -13.60 22.73 -1.10
C TRP A 108 -14.21 21.85 -2.20
N TYR A 109 -13.46 20.89 -2.76
CA TYR A 109 -13.90 20.09 -3.90
C TYR A 109 -14.20 18.66 -3.45
N SER A 110 -15.49 18.30 -3.40
CA SER A 110 -15.96 17.04 -2.82
C SER A 110 -15.25 15.79 -3.36
N TYR A 111 -14.96 15.75 -4.67
CA TYR A 111 -14.24 14.62 -5.26
C TYR A 111 -12.76 14.58 -4.87
N ALA A 112 -12.11 15.73 -4.71
CA ALA A 112 -10.72 15.77 -4.23
C ALA A 112 -10.63 15.39 -2.76
N VAL A 113 -11.58 15.80 -1.93
CA VAL A 113 -11.69 15.37 -0.52
C VAL A 113 -11.90 13.86 -0.45
N ALA A 114 -12.80 13.30 -1.26
CA ALA A 114 -13.03 11.86 -1.32
C ALA A 114 -11.76 11.09 -1.75
N ALA A 115 -11.07 11.54 -2.79
CA ALA A 115 -9.81 10.95 -3.23
C ALA A 115 -8.70 11.07 -2.16
N GLY A 116 -8.57 12.22 -1.49
CA GLY A 116 -7.63 12.42 -0.39
C GLY A 116 -7.93 11.49 0.79
N THR A 117 -9.21 11.35 1.15
CA THR A 117 -9.65 10.45 2.23
C THR A 117 -9.33 8.99 1.92
N LEU A 118 -9.57 8.53 0.69
CA LEU A 118 -9.19 7.16 0.30
C LEU A 118 -7.68 6.93 0.31
N LYS A 119 -6.86 7.94 -0.01
CA LYS A 119 -5.40 7.83 0.14
C LYS A 119 -5.00 7.68 1.60
N ILE A 120 -5.68 8.34 2.54
CA ILE A 120 -5.47 8.12 3.98
C ILE A 120 -5.83 6.67 4.35
N VAL A 121 -6.91 6.11 3.81
CA VAL A 121 -7.24 4.70 4.02
C VAL A 121 -6.14 3.78 3.45
N CYS A 122 -5.66 4.02 2.23
CA CYS A 122 -4.54 3.27 1.66
C CYS A 122 -3.28 3.40 2.52
N CYS A 123 -3.00 4.59 3.04
CA CYS A 123 -1.89 4.87 3.94
C CYS A 123 -2.00 4.02 5.22
N ILE A 124 -3.17 3.97 5.86
CA ILE A 124 -3.40 3.10 7.02
C ILE A 124 -3.18 1.62 6.67
N LEU A 125 -3.63 1.17 5.50
CA LEU A 125 -3.42 -0.22 5.08
C LEU A 125 -1.94 -0.53 4.83
N HIS A 126 -1.18 0.38 4.19
CA HIS A 126 0.25 0.20 3.96
C HIS A 126 1.07 0.23 5.24
N ILE A 127 0.72 1.05 6.24
CA ILE A 127 1.44 1.01 7.52
C ILE A 127 1.17 -0.30 8.27
N ILE A 128 -0.06 -0.83 8.20
CA ILE A 128 -0.37 -2.15 8.76
C ILE A 128 0.50 -3.20 8.08
N LEU A 129 0.52 -3.22 6.74
CA LEU A 129 1.34 -4.16 5.96
C LEU A 129 2.84 -4.03 6.25
N PHE A 130 3.34 -2.80 6.43
CA PHE A 130 4.71 -2.51 6.86
C PHE A 130 5.03 -3.10 8.23
N VAL A 131 4.18 -2.89 9.25
CA VAL A 131 4.38 -3.45 10.59
C VAL A 131 4.45 -4.98 10.51
N TRP A 132 3.57 -5.60 9.71
CA TRP A 132 3.62 -7.03 9.49
C TRP A 132 4.91 -7.49 8.80
N ALA A 133 5.38 -6.75 7.79
CA ALA A 133 6.66 -7.03 7.14
C ALA A 133 7.83 -6.94 8.13
N CYS A 134 7.82 -5.97 9.04
CA CYS A 134 8.81 -5.83 10.11
C CYS A 134 8.79 -7.03 11.06
N VAL A 135 7.60 -7.48 11.49
CA VAL A 135 7.46 -8.67 12.34
C VAL A 135 7.96 -9.91 11.62
N ALA A 136 7.61 -10.09 10.35
CA ALA A 136 8.07 -11.23 9.55
C ALA A 136 9.60 -11.23 9.39
N CYS A 137 10.20 -10.07 9.12
CA CYS A 137 11.65 -9.90 9.05
C CYS A 137 12.33 -10.22 10.39
N HIS A 138 11.77 -9.74 11.50
CA HIS A 138 12.27 -10.03 12.84
C HIS A 138 12.24 -11.53 13.17
N GLN A 139 11.13 -12.20 12.84
CA GLN A 139 10.97 -13.63 13.05
C GLN A 139 11.93 -14.45 12.20
N TRP A 140 12.10 -14.08 10.93
CA TRP A 140 13.06 -14.74 10.03
C TRP A 140 14.48 -14.65 10.60
N ARG A 141 14.90 -13.46 11.04
CA ARG A 141 16.23 -13.25 11.65
C ARG A 141 16.44 -14.10 12.90
N ASN A 142 15.42 -14.21 13.77
CA ASN A 142 15.53 -15.01 14.99
C ASN A 142 15.57 -16.51 14.69
N ALA A 143 14.82 -16.97 13.68
CA ALA A 143 14.87 -18.36 13.23
C ALA A 143 16.25 -18.74 12.67
N THR A 144 16.87 -17.84 11.89
CA THR A 144 18.24 -18.06 11.38
C THR A 144 19.26 -18.16 12.51
N LYS A 145 19.18 -17.30 13.53
CA LYS A 145 20.10 -17.36 14.69
C LYS A 145 19.99 -18.68 15.46
N ALA A 146 18.78 -19.24 15.60
CA ALA A 146 18.57 -20.50 16.30
C ALA A 146 19.08 -21.74 15.53
N ALA A 147 19.32 -21.61 14.22
CA ALA A 147 19.75 -22.70 13.35
C ALA A 147 21.28 -22.81 13.19
N ILE A 148 22.05 -21.82 13.66
CA ILE A 148 23.51 -21.86 13.65
C ILE A 148 23.96 -22.60 14.93
N PRO A 149 24.50 -23.82 14.85
CA PRO A 149 25.06 -24.50 16.02
C PRO A 149 26.25 -23.71 16.55
N ALA A 150 26.31 -23.58 17.88
CA ALA A 150 27.41 -22.93 18.61
C ALA A 150 28.73 -23.68 18.45
#